data_AF-A0A2E3PUY9-F1
#
_entry.id   AF-A0A2E3PUY9-F1
#
_cell.length_a   1.000
_cell.length_b   1.000
_cell.length_c   1.000
_cell.angle_alpha   90.00
_cell.angle_beta   90.00
_cell.angle_gamma   90.00
#
_symmetry.space_group_name_H-M   'P 1'
#
loop_
_entity.id
_entity.type
_entity.pdbx_description
1 polymer ?
#
loop_
_entity_poly.entity_id
_entity_poly.type
_entity_poly.pdbx_seq_one_letter_code
_entity_poly.pdbx_strand_id
1 'polypeptide(L)'
;MSPQIPFRANLDDFLLSLARGDLLDAVGAHYASDARLYENDILVARDKRTVLRKLQPVLRRFAMVRGTFDELTCDRATGRVRFFCRIDGVDIDGRVVREEVFHAQVWSDGKVAEERQYRGDALARLFALNVAAPRRRGPLLVPSLPASAPAVMAARPLGA
;
A
#
# COMPACT_ATOMS: atom_id res chain seq x y z
N MET A 1 -7.66 -15.74 -31.35
CA MET A 1 -7.44 -14.29 -31.11
C MET A 1 -7.71 -14.03 -29.63
N SER A 2 -6.69 -13.59 -28.91
CA SER A 2 -6.52 -13.80 -27.47
C SER A 2 -7.33 -12.84 -26.58
N PRO A 3 -7.73 -13.27 -25.37
CA PRO A 3 -8.43 -12.45 -24.39
C PRO A 3 -7.44 -11.45 -23.75
N GLN A 4 -7.15 -10.34 -24.42
CA GLN A 4 -6.18 -9.32 -23.94
C GLN A 4 -6.83 -8.22 -23.09
N ILE A 5 -8.14 -8.02 -23.21
CA ILE A 5 -8.93 -7.04 -22.43
C ILE A 5 -9.08 -7.42 -20.93
N PRO A 6 -9.26 -8.69 -20.51
CA PRO A 6 -9.54 -9.00 -19.11
C PRO A 6 -8.36 -8.76 -18.17
N PHE A 7 -7.11 -8.97 -18.60
CA PHE A 7 -5.95 -8.82 -17.71
C PHE A 7 -5.77 -7.38 -17.20
N ARG A 8 -5.78 -6.39 -18.09
CA ARG A 8 -5.54 -4.99 -17.68
C ARG A 8 -6.71 -4.41 -16.89
N ALA A 9 -7.94 -4.68 -17.31
CA ALA A 9 -9.11 -4.28 -16.55
C ALA A 9 -9.11 -4.88 -15.14
N ASN A 10 -8.78 -6.17 -15.01
CA ASN A 10 -8.69 -6.83 -13.70
C ASN A 10 -7.54 -6.29 -12.84
N LEU A 11 -6.41 -5.91 -13.45
CA LEU A 11 -5.32 -5.28 -12.72
C LEU A 11 -5.71 -3.88 -12.22
N ASP A 12 -6.34 -3.06 -13.06
CA ASP A 12 -6.77 -1.71 -12.68
C ASP A 12 -7.81 -1.76 -11.54
N ASP A 13 -8.80 -2.67 -11.61
CA ASP A 13 -9.78 -2.90 -10.54
C ASP A 13 -9.13 -3.42 -9.24
N PHE A 14 -8.14 -4.30 -9.37
CA PHE A 14 -7.38 -4.80 -8.22
C PHE A 14 -6.62 -3.67 -7.51
N LEU A 15 -5.90 -2.84 -8.27
CA LEU A 15 -5.18 -1.69 -7.72
C LEU A 15 -6.14 -0.67 -7.10
N LEU A 16 -7.30 -0.44 -7.71
CA LEU A 16 -8.33 0.44 -7.15
C LEU A 16 -8.88 -0.08 -5.82
N SER A 17 -9.15 -1.38 -5.72
CA SER A 17 -9.62 -2.04 -4.49
C SER A 17 -8.57 -1.91 -3.38
N LEU A 18 -7.30 -2.14 -3.70
CA LEU A 18 -6.19 -1.93 -2.76
C LEU A 18 -6.07 -0.45 -2.34
N ALA A 19 -6.25 0.50 -3.25
CA ALA A 19 -6.17 1.93 -2.95
C ALA A 19 -7.21 2.35 -1.91
N ARG A 20 -8.41 1.78 -2.01
CA ARG A 20 -9.55 2.01 -1.11
C ARG A 20 -9.44 1.30 0.22
N GLY A 21 -8.51 0.34 0.35
CA GLY A 21 -8.40 -0.51 1.53
C GLY A 21 -9.39 -1.68 1.53
N ASP A 22 -10.04 -1.97 0.40
CA ASP A 22 -11.02 -3.04 0.24
C ASP A 22 -10.31 -4.40 0.04
N LEU A 23 -9.49 -4.79 1.03
CA LEU A 23 -8.55 -5.91 0.90
C LEU A 23 -9.25 -7.26 0.67
N LEU A 24 -10.41 -7.47 1.29
CA LEU A 24 -11.19 -8.70 1.09
C LEU A 24 -11.72 -8.80 -0.33
N ASP A 25 -12.23 -7.70 -0.87
CA ASP A 25 -12.77 -7.66 -2.23
C ASP A 25 -11.66 -7.77 -3.25
N ALA A 26 -10.51 -7.12 -3.01
CA ALA A 26 -9.33 -7.26 -3.85
C ALA A 26 -8.89 -8.73 -4.01
N VAL A 27 -8.76 -9.45 -2.89
CA VAL A 27 -8.42 -10.88 -2.92
C VAL A 27 -9.59 -11.72 -3.46
N GLY A 28 -10.81 -11.41 -3.03
CA GLY A 28 -12.04 -12.09 -3.41
C GLY A 28 -12.31 -12.06 -4.91
N ALA A 29 -12.07 -10.94 -5.56
CA ALA A 29 -12.31 -10.76 -6.98
C ALA A 29 -11.11 -11.22 -7.82
N HIS A 30 -9.88 -10.96 -7.40
CA HIS A 30 -8.73 -11.06 -8.32
C HIS A 30 -7.79 -12.24 -8.08
N TYR A 31 -7.88 -12.96 -6.96
CA TYR A 31 -7.02 -14.13 -6.74
C TYR A 31 -7.61 -15.39 -7.35
N ALA A 32 -6.74 -16.22 -7.95
CA ALA A 32 -7.04 -17.58 -8.34
C ALA A 32 -7.33 -18.44 -7.09
N SER A 33 -8.09 -19.52 -7.22
CA SER A 33 -8.46 -20.36 -6.07
C SER A 33 -7.24 -20.98 -5.37
N ASP A 34 -6.23 -21.35 -6.15
CA ASP A 34 -4.96 -21.96 -5.73
C ASP A 34 -3.82 -20.94 -5.59
N ALA A 35 -4.15 -19.65 -5.50
CA ALA A 35 -3.16 -18.59 -5.40
C ALA A 35 -2.24 -18.75 -4.18
N ARG A 36 -0.94 -18.55 -4.39
CA ARG A 36 0.10 -18.67 -3.36
C ARG A 36 0.57 -17.29 -2.92
N LEU A 37 0.67 -17.09 -1.62
CA LEU A 37 1.20 -15.87 -1.02
C LEU A 37 2.48 -16.18 -0.25
N TYR A 38 3.52 -15.42 -0.56
CA TYR A 38 4.81 -15.44 0.13
C TYR A 38 5.04 -14.11 0.81
N GLU A 39 5.51 -14.13 2.06
CA GLU A 39 6.00 -12.95 2.77
C GLU A 39 7.48 -13.12 3.05
N ASN A 40 8.31 -12.20 2.53
CA ASN A 40 9.76 -12.28 2.64
C ASN A 40 10.29 -13.67 2.25
N ASP A 41 9.80 -14.19 1.12
CA ASP A 41 10.08 -15.53 0.55
C ASP A 41 9.57 -16.74 1.35
N ILE A 42 8.86 -16.53 2.45
CA ILE A 42 8.22 -17.61 3.23
C ILE A 42 6.80 -17.81 2.73
N LEU A 43 6.44 -19.04 2.36
CA LEU A 43 5.08 -19.39 1.94
C LEU A 43 4.12 -19.31 3.15
N VAL A 44 3.25 -18.31 3.15
CA VAL A 44 2.30 -18.04 4.25
C VAL A 44 0.86 -18.42 3.90
N ALA A 45 0.52 -18.55 2.61
CA ALA A 45 -0.76 -19.10 2.19
C ALA A 45 -0.62 -19.92 0.90
N ARG A 46 -1.30 -21.08 0.86
CA ARG A 46 -1.26 -22.02 -0.27
C ARG A 46 -2.47 -21.92 -1.20
N ASP A 47 -3.49 -21.17 -0.79
CA ASP A 47 -4.74 -20.98 -1.50
C ASP A 47 -5.38 -19.65 -1.12
N LYS A 48 -6.31 -19.16 -1.95
CA LYS A 48 -7.05 -17.91 -1.72
C LYS A 48 -7.79 -17.88 -0.39
N ARG A 49 -8.35 -19.02 0.02
CA ARG A 49 -9.06 -19.13 1.30
C ARG A 49 -8.13 -18.83 2.48
N THR A 50 -6.88 -19.28 2.40
CA THR A 50 -5.87 -19.05 3.44
C THR A 50 -5.35 -17.62 3.40
N VAL A 51 -5.23 -17.00 2.21
CA VAL A 51 -4.98 -15.56 2.09
C VAL A 51 -6.07 -14.76 2.80
N LEU A 52 -7.34 -15.02 2.50
CA LEU A 52 -8.48 -14.34 3.11
C LEU A 52 -8.50 -14.49 4.64
N ARG A 53 -8.21 -15.70 5.16
CA ARG A 53 -8.11 -15.92 6.62
C ARG A 53 -7.00 -15.10 7.25
N LYS A 54 -5.85 -14.95 6.58
CA LYS A 54 -4.72 -14.16 7.06
C LYS A 54 -5.01 -12.66 7.09
N LEU A 55 -5.92 -12.17 6.25
CA LEU A 55 -6.35 -10.76 6.26
C LEU A 55 -7.28 -10.42 7.43
N GLN A 56 -7.99 -11.40 8.01
CA GLN A 56 -8.97 -11.15 9.07
C GLN A 56 -8.40 -10.38 10.28
N PRO A 57 -7.21 -10.70 10.83
CA PRO A 57 -6.64 -9.94 11.93
C PRO A 57 -6.27 -8.50 11.54
N VAL A 58 -5.85 -8.27 10.29
CA VAL A 58 -5.51 -6.93 9.77
C VAL A 58 -6.76 -6.07 9.77
N LEU A 59 -7.86 -6.57 9.22
CA LEU A 59 -9.13 -5.84 9.12
C LEU A 59 -9.75 -5.52 10.49
N ARG A 60 -9.52 -6.37 11.50
CA ARG A 60 -9.95 -6.10 12.88
C ARG A 60 -9.10 -5.05 13.57
N ARG A 61 -7.84 -4.90 13.15
CA ARG A 61 -6.88 -3.99 13.77
C ARG A 61 -7.02 -2.56 13.24
N PHE A 62 -7.42 -2.39 11.99
CA PHE A 62 -7.45 -1.09 11.32
C PHE A 62 -8.88 -0.58 11.15
N ALA A 63 -9.12 0.65 11.61
CA ALA A 63 -10.36 1.38 11.38
C ALA A 63 -10.44 1.95 9.95
N MET A 64 -9.27 2.26 9.36
CA MET A 64 -9.15 2.73 7.99
C MET A 64 -7.80 2.28 7.42
N VAL A 65 -7.78 1.93 6.13
CA VAL A 65 -6.59 1.57 5.38
C VAL A 65 -6.64 2.25 4.01
N ARG A 66 -5.54 2.86 3.58
CA ARG A 66 -5.38 3.46 2.25
C ARG A 66 -4.06 3.06 1.62
N GLY A 67 -4.11 2.63 0.36
CA GLY A 67 -2.93 2.30 -0.43
C GLY A 67 -2.52 3.46 -1.34
N THR A 68 -1.23 3.80 -1.35
CA THR A 68 -0.60 4.65 -2.38
C THR A 68 0.41 3.82 -3.15
N PHE A 69 0.38 3.86 -4.48
CA PHE A 69 1.24 3.04 -5.32
C PHE A 69 2.32 3.83 -6.02
N ASP A 70 3.53 3.26 -6.06
CA ASP A 70 4.67 3.81 -6.79
C ASP A 70 5.35 2.71 -7.64
N GLU A 71 6.05 3.14 -8.69
CA GLU A 71 6.87 2.30 -9.58
C GLU A 71 6.16 1.05 -10.14
N LEU A 72 4.89 1.19 -10.54
CA LEU A 72 4.15 0.11 -11.19
C LEU A 72 4.82 -0.31 -12.51
N THR A 73 5.28 -1.55 -12.55
CA THR A 73 5.78 -2.21 -13.76
C THR A 73 4.90 -3.41 -14.10
N CYS A 74 4.60 -3.58 -15.38
CA CYS A 74 3.73 -4.64 -15.86
C CYS A 74 4.29 -5.21 -17.16
N ASP A 75 4.70 -6.48 -17.12
CA ASP A 75 5.05 -7.25 -18.30
C ASP A 75 3.85 -8.14 -18.69
N ARG A 76 3.20 -7.76 -19.80
CA ARG A 76 2.03 -8.47 -20.32
C ARG A 76 2.35 -9.83 -20.92
N ALA A 77 3.56 -10.03 -21.43
CA ALA A 77 3.93 -11.29 -22.06
C ALA A 77 4.11 -12.39 -21.01
N THR A 78 4.59 -12.02 -19.83
CA THR A 78 4.83 -12.95 -18.71
C THR A 78 3.79 -12.89 -17.61
N GLY A 79 2.83 -11.95 -17.68
CA GLY A 79 1.84 -11.72 -16.62
C GLY A 79 2.46 -11.20 -15.32
N ARG A 80 3.66 -10.62 -15.36
CA ARG A 80 4.38 -10.18 -14.16
C ARG A 80 4.06 -8.73 -13.87
N VAL A 81 3.63 -8.47 -12.64
CA VAL A 81 3.30 -7.13 -12.15
C VAL A 81 4.11 -6.87 -10.90
N ARG A 82 4.74 -5.70 -10.80
CA ARG A 82 5.46 -5.27 -9.59
C ARG A 82 5.13 -3.83 -9.26
N PHE A 83 4.97 -3.53 -7.98
CA PHE A 83 4.71 -2.17 -7.53
C PHE A 83 5.04 -2.04 -6.05
N PHE A 84 5.31 -0.82 -5.61
CA PHE A 84 5.33 -0.48 -4.20
C PHE A 84 3.95 -0.01 -3.77
N CYS A 85 3.54 -0.43 -2.58
CA CYS A 85 2.34 0.02 -1.93
C CYS A 85 2.73 0.58 -0.56
N ARG A 86 2.47 1.86 -0.34
CA ARG A 86 2.46 2.44 0.99
C ARG A 86 1.04 2.33 1.55
N ILE A 87 0.94 1.63 2.66
CA ILE A 87 -0.29 1.43 3.41
C ILE A 87 -0.28 2.45 4.56
N ASP A 88 -1.21 3.38 4.52
CA ASP A 88 -1.50 4.32 5.59
C ASP A 88 -2.79 3.89 6.29
N GLY A 89 -2.75 3.69 7.60
CA GLY A 89 -3.92 3.27 8.37
C GLY A 89 -3.99 3.88 9.76
N VAL A 90 -5.16 3.78 10.36
CA VAL A 90 -5.40 4.13 11.76
C VAL A 90 -5.85 2.86 12.47
N ASP A 91 -5.13 2.46 13.52
CA ASP A 91 -5.55 1.31 14.31
C ASP A 91 -6.72 1.66 15.24
N ILE A 92 -7.32 0.64 15.88
CA ILE A 92 -8.45 0.82 16.80
C ILE A 92 -8.14 1.72 18.01
N ASP A 93 -6.86 1.91 18.35
CA ASP A 93 -6.41 2.79 19.43
C ASP A 93 -6.17 4.23 18.94
N GLY A 94 -6.48 4.53 17.67
CA GLY A 94 -6.29 5.84 17.05
C GLY A 94 -4.85 6.12 16.63
N ARG A 95 -3.96 5.12 16.66
CA ARG A 95 -2.56 5.32 16.25
C ARG A 95 -2.44 5.26 14.74
N VAL A 96 -1.70 6.21 14.19
CA VAL A 96 -1.34 6.19 12.76
C VAL A 96 -0.27 5.12 12.55
N VAL A 97 -0.57 4.19 11.66
CA VAL A 97 0.35 3.15 11.22
C VAL A 97 0.67 3.38 9.75
N ARG A 98 1.95 3.30 9.42
CA ARG A 98 2.44 3.36 8.05
C ARG A 98 3.32 2.16 7.78
N GLU A 99 3.03 1.46 6.70
CA GLU A 99 3.78 0.30 6.25
C GLU A 99 4.09 0.44 4.76
N GLU A 100 5.28 0.04 4.36
CA GLU A 100 5.67 -0.05 2.95
C GLU A 100 5.82 -1.52 2.57
N VAL A 101 5.19 -1.88 1.46
CA VAL A 101 5.17 -3.24 0.94
C VAL A 101 5.56 -3.21 -0.53
N PHE A 102 6.53 -4.01 -0.92
CA PHE A 102 6.77 -4.31 -2.33
C PHE A 102 6.00 -5.56 -2.72
N HIS A 103 5.19 -5.45 -3.77
CA HIS A 103 4.41 -6.54 -4.33
C HIS A 103 5.06 -7.00 -5.63
N ALA A 104 5.31 -8.31 -5.73
CA ALA A 104 5.68 -8.97 -6.98
C ALA A 104 4.69 -10.09 -7.28
N GLN A 105 3.91 -9.91 -8.34
CA GLN A 105 2.79 -10.77 -8.69
C GLN A 105 3.02 -11.49 -10.01
N VAL A 106 2.50 -12.71 -10.10
CA VAL A 106 2.33 -13.45 -11.33
C VAL A 106 0.84 -13.63 -11.58
N TRP A 107 0.39 -13.16 -12.73
CA TRP A 107 -0.98 -13.24 -13.18
C TRP A 107 -1.14 -14.31 -14.24
N SER A 108 -2.19 -15.11 -14.10
CA SER A 108 -2.60 -16.14 -15.05
C SER A 108 -4.12 -16.08 -15.20
N ASP A 109 -4.61 -16.15 -16.44
CA ASP A 109 -6.04 -16.07 -16.76
C ASP A 109 -6.76 -14.87 -16.13
N GLY A 110 -6.07 -13.73 -16.06
CA GLY A 110 -6.59 -12.49 -15.48
C GLY A 110 -6.76 -12.54 -13.96
N LYS A 111 -6.14 -13.50 -13.27
CA LYS A 111 -6.13 -13.63 -11.81
C LYS A 111 -4.70 -13.67 -11.27
N VAL A 112 -4.52 -13.28 -10.02
CA VAL A 112 -3.25 -13.45 -9.29
C VAL A 112 -3.10 -14.94 -8.94
N ALA A 113 -2.06 -15.57 -9.46
CA ALA A 113 -1.70 -16.96 -9.18
C ALA A 113 -0.59 -17.07 -8.12
N GLU A 114 0.34 -16.11 -8.11
CA GLU A 114 1.37 -15.99 -7.07
C GLU A 114 1.56 -14.52 -6.70
N GLU A 115 1.72 -14.25 -5.41
CA GLU A 115 2.18 -12.95 -4.92
C GLU A 115 3.32 -13.15 -3.91
N ARG A 116 4.37 -12.36 -4.07
CA ARG A 116 5.44 -12.18 -3.09
C ARG A 116 5.37 -10.77 -2.53
N GLN A 117 5.30 -10.66 -1.22
CA GLN A 117 5.31 -9.41 -0.49
C GLN A 117 6.61 -9.28 0.28
N TYR A 118 7.27 -8.14 0.14
CA TYR A 118 8.48 -7.81 0.90
C TYR A 118 8.24 -6.58 1.76
N ARG A 119 8.62 -6.68 3.03
CA ARG A 119 8.32 -5.69 4.08
C ARG A 119 9.51 -5.54 5.02
N GLY A 120 9.59 -4.41 5.74
CA GLY A 120 10.62 -4.17 6.76
C GLY A 120 12.05 -4.37 6.24
N ASP A 121 12.89 -5.08 7.01
CA ASP A 121 14.31 -5.29 6.66
C ASP A 121 14.52 -6.01 5.33
N ALA A 122 13.62 -6.92 4.96
CA ALA A 122 13.72 -7.61 3.67
C ALA A 122 13.51 -6.63 2.51
N LEU A 123 12.55 -5.72 2.65
CA LEU A 123 12.34 -4.62 1.69
C LEU A 123 13.56 -3.70 1.64
N ALA A 124 14.11 -3.30 2.79
CA ALA A 124 15.31 -2.47 2.86
C ALA A 124 16.51 -3.12 2.15
N ARG A 125 16.68 -4.44 2.28
CA ARG A 125 17.73 -5.21 1.58
C ARG A 125 17.54 -5.20 0.06
N LEU A 126 16.31 -5.30 -0.45
CA LEU A 126 16.04 -5.20 -1.90
C LEU A 126 16.48 -3.84 -2.46
N PHE A 127 16.26 -2.75 -1.71
CA PHE A 127 16.74 -1.42 -2.08
C PHE A 127 18.25 -1.24 -1.93
N ALA A 128 18.89 -1.92 -0.97
CA ALA A 128 20.34 -1.86 -0.82
C ALA A 128 21.06 -2.59 -1.97
N LEU A 129 20.44 -3.65 -2.51
CA LEU A 129 20.97 -4.42 -3.64
C LEU A 129 20.72 -3.74 -5.00
N ASN A 130 19.63 -2.97 -5.12
CA ASN A 130 19.35 -2.11 -6.26
C ASN A 130 19.83 -0.68 -5.95
N VAL A 131 21.08 -0.33 -6.27
CA VAL A 131 21.63 1.03 -6.11
C VAL A 131 20.91 2.03 -7.02
N ALA A 132 19.70 2.38 -6.62
CA ALA A 132 18.88 3.54 -6.94
C ALA A 132 17.58 3.36 -6.13
N ALA A 133 17.66 3.46 -4.81
CA ALA A 133 16.46 3.73 -4.02
C ALA A 133 15.79 5.00 -4.58
N PRO A 134 14.45 5.06 -4.70
CA PRO A 134 13.79 6.33 -4.99
C PRO A 134 14.26 7.33 -3.95
N ARG A 135 14.85 8.44 -4.43
CA ARG A 135 15.36 9.50 -3.58
C ARG A 135 14.26 9.85 -2.58
N ARG A 136 14.49 9.56 -1.30
CA ARG A 136 13.72 10.14 -0.21
C ARG A 136 13.63 11.63 -0.51
N ARG A 137 12.47 12.12 -0.94
CA ARG A 137 12.18 13.54 -0.82
C ARG A 137 12.24 13.78 0.68
N GLY A 138 13.29 14.48 1.10
CA GLY A 138 13.49 14.88 2.48
C GLY A 138 12.24 15.59 3.00
N PRO A 139 12.09 15.72 4.33
CA PRO A 139 10.98 16.43 4.91
C PRO A 139 10.88 17.81 4.25
N LEU A 140 9.69 18.13 3.74
CA LEU A 140 9.37 19.48 3.32
C LEU A 140 9.75 20.39 4.49
N LEU A 141 10.71 21.30 4.24
CA LEU A 141 10.95 22.44 5.09
C LEU A 141 9.61 23.16 5.25
N VAL A 142 8.98 22.96 6.40
CA VAL A 142 7.93 23.86 6.87
C VAL A 142 8.64 25.21 7.03
N PRO A 143 8.21 26.29 6.35
CA PRO A 143 8.71 27.60 6.70
C PRO A 143 8.29 27.86 8.15
N SER A 144 9.28 27.89 9.03
CA SER A 144 9.15 28.32 10.40
C SER A 144 8.57 29.73 10.40
N LEU A 145 7.30 29.85 10.79
CA LEU A 145 6.73 31.11 11.25
C LEU A 145 7.62 31.66 12.37
N PRO A 146 8.12 32.91 12.29
CA PRO A 146 8.84 33.49 13.40
C PRO A 146 7.86 33.69 14.55
N ALA A 147 8.05 32.92 15.61
CA ALA A 147 7.52 33.22 16.93
C ALA A 147 8.40 34.30 17.56
N SER A 148 7.85 35.52 17.68
CA SER A 148 8.29 36.49 18.67
C SER A 148 7.07 37.21 19.24
N ALA A 149 6.88 36.97 20.54
CA ALA A 149 5.86 37.42 21.48
C ALA A 149 6.01 38.93 21.84
N PRO A 150 5.43 39.43 22.97
CA PRO A 150 4.03 39.58 23.32
C PRO A 150 3.64 41.05 23.59
N ALA A 151 2.32 41.26 23.77
CA ALA A 151 1.64 42.24 24.64
C ALA A 151 1.90 43.75 24.45
N VAL A 152 0.83 44.50 24.12
CA VAL A 152 0.40 45.65 24.95
C VAL A 152 -1.13 45.79 24.87
N MET A 153 -1.74 45.71 26.05
CA MET A 153 -3.11 46.10 26.37
C MET A 153 -3.31 47.59 26.05
N ALA A 154 -4.22 47.93 25.13
CA ALA A 154 -4.68 49.31 24.96
C ALA A 154 -6.20 49.34 25.14
N ALA A 155 -6.61 49.42 26.40
CA ALA A 155 -7.94 49.91 26.74
C ALA A 155 -8.02 51.38 26.33
N ARG A 156 -9.03 51.73 25.52
CA ARG A 156 -9.45 53.12 25.32
C ARG A 156 -10.89 53.26 25.83
N PRO A 157 -11.18 54.26 26.67
CA PRO A 157 -12.46 54.41 27.33
C PRO A 157 -13.52 54.99 26.38
N LEU A 158 -14.77 54.58 26.61
CA LEU A 158 -15.96 55.33 26.20
C LEU A 158 -15.93 56.72 26.85
N GLY A 159 -16.20 57.74 26.04
CA GLY A 159 -16.39 59.11 26.52
C GLY A 159 -17.48 59.81 25.71
N ALA A 160 -18.53 60.17 26.45
CA ALA A 160 -19.60 61.17 26.20
C ALA A 160 -20.54 60.97 25.02
#